data_AF-A0A425Y6L2-F1
#
_entry.id   AF-A0A425Y6L2-F1
#
_cell.length_a   1.000
_cell.length_b   1.000
_cell.length_c   1.000
_cell.angle_alpha   90.00
_cell.angle_beta   90.00
_cell.angle_gamma   90.00
#
_symmetry.space_group_name_H-M   'P 1'
#
loop_
_entity.id
_entity.type
_entity.pdbx_description
1 polymer ?
#
loop_
_entity_poly.entity_id
_entity_poly.type
_entity_poly.pdbx_seq_one_letter_code
_entity_poly.pdbx_strand_id
1 'polypeptide(L)'
;MFNLISKLKENKSLWPYFFEFLTVLLSVYLAFLITEWRENHKEEIETKLAKERLNQEIFQNYKNLINFNHQVEKRLIKMQDIEDILESGYKFNDYIPVFNGFQNVSFSDASWNRICDSKIGNLMPVVYIEDAHALYNFNKHLMTHNNQIIELMYSDLNFDSKKSKIAYNIAELYVWQQASWGNIHVVDYTKFIQKHKTNFETLLQQDSTTNAYFTSKDILTEEQWTQEQRGKQRYINSFKKNPKLKEILSKIKASKS
;
A
#
# COMPACT_ATOMS: atom_id res chain seq x y z
N MET A 1 -3.94 24.30 65.35
CA MET A 1 -5.09 24.85 64.58
C MET A 1 -5.72 26.10 65.23
N PHE A 2 -5.68 26.28 66.56
CA PHE A 2 -6.30 27.43 67.25
C PHE A 2 -5.48 28.75 67.28
N ASN A 3 -4.15 28.71 67.06
CA ASN A 3 -3.31 29.92 67.05
C ASN A 3 -3.31 30.70 65.72
N LEU A 4 -3.90 30.15 64.65
CA LEU A 4 -4.09 30.87 63.39
C LEU A 4 -5.34 31.76 63.42
N ILE A 5 -6.33 31.38 64.23
CA ILE A 5 -7.63 32.06 64.32
C ILE A 5 -7.56 33.29 65.22
N SER A 6 -6.72 33.30 66.26
CA SER A 6 -6.60 34.45 67.17
C SER A 6 -5.84 35.64 66.57
N LYS A 7 -4.96 35.43 65.57
CA LYS A 7 -4.23 36.49 64.86
C LYS A 7 -5.05 37.23 63.78
N LEU A 8 -6.24 36.76 63.44
CA LEU A 8 -7.13 37.39 62.46
C LEU A 8 -8.06 38.45 63.07
N LYS A 9 -8.05 38.62 64.40
CA LYS A 9 -9.00 39.46 65.14
C LYS A 9 -8.56 40.91 65.35
N GLU A 10 -7.30 41.23 65.04
CA GLU A 10 -6.76 42.60 65.11
C GLU A 10 -6.41 43.09 63.71
N ASN A 11 -7.39 43.69 63.05
CA ASN A 11 -7.25 44.60 61.90
C ASN A 11 -6.03 44.35 60.98
N LYS A 12 -5.98 43.21 60.30
CA LYS A 12 -4.99 42.92 59.25
C LYS A 12 -5.67 42.25 58.08
N SER A 13 -5.77 43.03 57.00
CA SER A 13 -6.25 42.66 55.68
C SER A 13 -5.84 41.22 55.31
N LEU A 14 -6.82 40.36 55.00
CA LEU A 14 -6.62 39.01 54.46
C LEU A 14 -6.18 39.03 52.98
N TRP A 15 -6.21 40.21 52.35
CA TRP A 15 -5.86 40.41 50.95
C TRP A 15 -4.47 39.89 50.58
N PRO A 16 -3.39 40.05 51.39
CA PRO A 16 -2.07 39.53 51.03
C PRO A 16 -2.06 38.01 50.85
N TYR A 17 -2.73 37.27 51.75
CA TYR A 17 -2.83 35.81 51.66
C TYR A 17 -3.73 35.37 50.49
N PHE A 18 -4.79 36.12 50.19
CA PHE A 18 -5.64 35.87 49.02
C PHE A 18 -4.89 36.11 47.71
N PHE A 19 -4.11 37.19 47.62
CA PHE A 19 -3.27 37.47 46.45
C PHE A 19 -2.17 36.43 46.30
N GLU A 20 -1.53 35.99 47.38
CA GLU A 20 -0.54 34.90 47.34
C GLU A 20 -1.15 33.59 46.84
N PHE A 21 -2.33 33.20 47.35
CA PHE A 21 -3.08 32.04 46.86
C PHE A 21 -3.46 32.18 45.38
N LEU A 22 -3.96 33.35 44.97
CA LEU A 22 -4.33 33.63 43.58
C LEU A 22 -3.11 33.58 42.65
N THR A 23 -1.96 34.11 43.06
CA THR A 23 -0.71 34.05 42.30
C THR A 23 -0.22 32.62 42.14
N VAL A 24 -0.27 31.80 43.20
CA VAL A 24 0.08 30.37 43.11
C VAL A 24 -0.88 29.64 42.17
N LEU A 25 -2.19 29.87 42.28
CA LEU A 25 -3.19 29.24 41.43
C LEU A 25 -3.03 29.64 39.97
N LEU A 26 -2.79 30.93 39.68
CA LEU A 26 -2.49 31.42 38.33
C LEU A 26 -1.19 30.84 37.78
N SER A 27 -0.16 30.70 38.61
CA SER A 27 1.12 30.10 38.20
C SER A 27 0.97 28.63 37.83
N VAL A 28 0.20 27.88 38.62
CA VAL A 28 -0.13 26.47 38.33
C VAL A 28 -0.97 26.36 37.06
N TYR A 29 -1.99 27.20 36.89
CA TYR A 29 -2.82 27.21 35.69
C TYR A 29 -2.02 27.59 34.43
N LEU A 30 -1.15 28.60 34.52
CA LEU A 30 -0.26 28.99 33.43
C LEU A 30 0.72 27.86 33.07
N ALA A 31 1.25 27.14 34.07
CA ALA A 31 2.11 25.99 33.84
C ALA A 31 1.38 24.86 33.11
N PHE A 32 0.10 24.58 33.46
CA PHE A 32 -0.73 23.64 32.72
C PHE A 32 -0.96 24.08 31.28
N LEU A 33 -1.32 25.36 31.05
CA LEU A 33 -1.52 25.89 29.70
C LEU A 33 -0.27 25.80 28.83
N ILE A 34 0.90 26.16 29.38
CA ILE A 34 2.17 26.06 28.66
C ILE A 34 2.52 24.60 28.33
N THR A 35 2.22 23.68 29.25
CA THR A 35 2.48 22.25 29.05
C THR A 35 1.59 21.69 27.95
N GLU A 36 0.28 21.97 28.01
CA GLU A 36 -0.70 21.55 27.01
C GLU A 36 -0.38 22.15 25.63
N TRP A 37 -0.04 23.44 25.56
CA TRP A 37 0.38 24.07 24.31
C TRP A 37 1.61 23.40 23.71
N ARG A 38 2.63 23.09 24.53
CA ARG A 38 3.85 22.42 24.07
C ARG A 38 3.58 20.99 23.60
N GLU A 39 2.72 20.26 24.31
CA GLU A 39 2.32 18.90 23.94
C GLU A 39 1.54 18.89 22.62
N ASN A 40 0.53 19.75 22.47
CA ASN A 40 -0.23 19.89 21.23
C ASN A 40 0.68 20.27 20.05
N HIS A 41 1.59 21.23 20.24
CA HIS A 41 2.52 21.64 19.18
C HIS A 41 3.47 20.51 18.78
N LYS A 42 3.93 19.71 19.75
CA LYS A 42 4.77 18.54 19.47
C LYS A 42 3.99 17.48 18.69
N GLU A 43 2.74 17.19 19.10
CA GLU A 43 1.88 16.23 18.44
C GLU A 43 1.55 16.64 16.99
N GLU A 44 1.32 17.93 16.74
CA GLU A 44 1.11 18.47 15.38
C GLU A 44 2.34 18.23 14.48
N ILE A 45 3.54 18.52 14.99
CA ILE A 45 4.79 18.31 14.24
C ILE A 45 4.99 16.82 13.97
N GLU A 46 4.83 15.96 14.98
CA GLU A 46 4.99 14.51 14.83
C GLU A 46 3.98 13.93 13.83
N THR A 47 2.73 14.40 13.88
CA THR A 47 1.67 13.98 12.95
C THR A 47 1.98 14.42 11.52
N LYS A 48 2.45 15.65 11.33
CA LYS A 48 2.86 16.16 10.03
C LYS A 48 4.00 15.31 9.44
N LEU A 49 5.05 15.06 10.21
CA LEU A 49 6.19 14.24 9.78
C LEU A 49 5.78 12.79 9.51
N ALA A 50 4.89 12.23 10.31
CA ALA A 50 4.36 10.88 10.07
C ALA A 50 3.56 10.82 8.76
N LYS A 51 2.71 11.82 8.48
CA LYS A 51 1.97 11.93 7.23
C LYS A 51 2.90 12.07 6.03
N GLU A 52 3.95 12.88 6.13
CA GLU A 52 4.95 13.05 5.06
C GLU A 52 5.67 11.75 4.75
N ARG A 53 6.11 11.01 5.78
CA ARG A 53 6.73 9.68 5.62
C ARG A 53 5.78 8.67 5.01
N LEU A 54 4.51 8.68 5.43
CA LEU A 54 3.48 7.81 4.86
C LEU A 54 3.24 8.13 3.37
N ASN A 55 3.17 9.41 2.99
CA ASN A 55 3.05 9.80 1.58
C ASN A 55 4.26 9.35 0.76
N GLN A 56 5.48 9.48 1.29
CA GLN A 56 6.68 8.98 0.63
C GLN A 56 6.63 7.46 0.42
N GLU A 57 6.18 6.71 1.44
CA GLU A 57 6.01 5.26 1.35
C GLU A 57 4.94 4.87 0.31
N ILE A 58 3.77 5.50 0.34
CA ILE A 58 2.70 5.28 -0.64
C ILE A 58 3.19 5.57 -2.06
N PHE A 59 3.92 6.68 -2.25
CA PHE A 59 4.47 7.05 -3.55
C PHE A 59 5.52 6.05 -4.04
N GLN A 60 6.39 5.57 -3.15
CA GLN A 60 7.39 4.55 -3.49
C GLN A 60 6.72 3.23 -3.86
N ASN A 61 5.69 2.82 -3.12
CA ASN A 61 4.89 1.63 -3.42
C ASN A 61 4.19 1.76 -4.78
N TYR A 62 3.62 2.94 -5.08
CA TYR A 62 3.01 3.24 -6.38
C TYR A 62 4.01 3.11 -7.54
N LYS A 63 5.20 3.70 -7.39
CA LYS A 63 6.29 3.58 -8.38
C LYS A 63 6.71 2.13 -8.59
N ASN A 64 6.93 1.40 -7.50
CA ASN A 64 7.30 -0.02 -7.55
C ASN A 64 6.25 -0.84 -8.30
N LEU A 65 4.96 -0.53 -8.08
CA LEU A 65 3.84 -1.22 -8.69
C LEU A 65 3.70 -0.92 -10.19
N ILE A 66 3.91 0.33 -10.63
CA ILE A 66 3.94 0.68 -12.06
C ILE A 66 5.04 -0.12 -12.77
N ASN A 67 6.25 -0.13 -12.19
CA ASN A 67 7.38 -0.86 -12.76
C ASN A 67 7.13 -2.38 -12.76
N PHE A 68 6.58 -2.92 -11.67
CA PHE A 68 6.19 -4.32 -11.57
C PHE A 68 5.20 -4.71 -12.67
N ASN A 69 4.17 -3.90 -12.91
CA ASN A 69 3.17 -4.17 -13.94
C ASN A 69 3.80 -4.23 -15.35
N HIS A 70 4.72 -3.32 -15.67
CA HIS A 70 5.48 -3.35 -16.93
C HIS A 70 6.36 -4.61 -17.06
N GLN A 71 6.98 -5.04 -15.96
CA GLN A 71 7.80 -6.25 -15.94
C GLN A 71 6.95 -7.52 -16.13
N VAL A 72 5.77 -7.57 -15.50
CA VAL A 72 4.83 -8.69 -15.64
C VAL A 72 4.30 -8.78 -17.07
N GLU A 73 3.97 -7.66 -17.72
CA GLU A 73 3.55 -7.64 -19.12
C GLU A 73 4.63 -8.20 -20.05
N LYS A 74 5.88 -7.73 -19.89
CA LYS A 74 7.03 -8.28 -20.63
C LYS A 74 7.24 -9.77 -20.37
N ARG A 75 7.08 -10.21 -19.12
CA ARG A 75 7.17 -11.63 -18.75
C ARG A 75 6.12 -12.44 -19.48
N LEU A 76 4.88 -11.95 -19.51
CA LEU A 76 3.77 -12.63 -20.15
C LEU A 76 4.01 -12.81 -21.65
N ILE A 77 4.53 -11.80 -22.34
CA ILE A 77 4.96 -11.91 -23.75
C ILE A 77 6.02 -13.00 -23.92
N LYS A 78 7.08 -12.95 -23.12
CA LYS A 78 8.16 -13.95 -23.16
C LYS A 78 7.69 -15.37 -22.85
N MET A 79 6.66 -15.51 -22.01
CA MET A 79 6.09 -16.82 -21.72
C MET A 79 5.40 -17.41 -22.94
N GLN A 80 4.71 -16.61 -23.76
CA GLN A 80 4.14 -17.08 -25.01
C GLN A 80 5.22 -17.61 -25.97
N ASP A 81 6.36 -16.92 -26.05
CA ASP A 81 7.50 -17.38 -26.85
C ASP A 81 8.04 -18.75 -26.37
N ILE A 82 7.93 -19.04 -25.07
CA ILE A 82 8.35 -20.33 -24.49
C ILE A 82 7.41 -21.46 -24.87
N GLU A 83 6.11 -21.18 -25.07
CA GLU A 83 5.14 -22.21 -25.44
C GLU A 83 5.54 -22.94 -26.73
N ASP A 84 6.03 -22.17 -27.70
CA ASP A 84 6.41 -22.67 -29.02
C ASP A 84 7.68 -23.55 -28.99
N ILE A 85 8.51 -23.42 -27.96
CA ILE A 85 9.80 -24.12 -27.81
C ILE A 85 9.81 -25.15 -26.66
N LEU A 86 8.64 -25.47 -26.11
CA LEU A 86 8.49 -26.46 -25.03
C LEU A 86 8.70 -27.89 -25.56
N GLU A 87 9.88 -28.45 -25.27
CA GLU A 87 10.29 -29.77 -25.72
C GLU A 87 10.04 -30.88 -24.69
N SER A 88 9.71 -32.08 -25.18
CA SER A 88 9.55 -33.26 -24.35
C SER A 88 10.91 -33.79 -23.91
N GLY A 89 11.38 -33.37 -22.74
CA GLY A 89 12.69 -33.78 -22.20
C GLY A 89 13.27 -32.75 -21.23
N TYR A 90 12.90 -31.49 -21.39
CA TYR A 90 13.34 -30.39 -20.54
C TYR A 90 12.39 -30.15 -19.38
N LYS A 91 12.96 -29.72 -18.25
CA LYS A 91 12.19 -29.34 -17.06
C LYS A 91 11.72 -27.90 -17.24
N PHE A 92 10.59 -27.55 -16.62
CA PHE A 92 10.10 -26.18 -16.71
C PHE A 92 11.09 -25.16 -16.13
N ASN A 93 11.85 -25.56 -15.09
CA ASN A 93 12.92 -24.74 -14.51
C ASN A 93 13.95 -24.24 -15.54
N ASP A 94 14.25 -25.05 -16.56
CA ASP A 94 15.24 -24.69 -17.58
C ASP A 94 14.80 -23.45 -18.38
N TYR A 95 13.50 -23.16 -18.40
CA TYR A 95 12.90 -22.01 -19.09
C TYR A 95 12.70 -20.79 -18.17
N ILE A 96 12.84 -20.91 -16.85
CA ILE A 96 12.69 -19.81 -15.87
C ILE A 96 13.58 -18.59 -16.19
N PRO A 97 14.87 -18.77 -16.55
CA PRO A 97 15.74 -17.64 -16.90
C PRO A 97 15.26 -16.84 -18.10
N VAL A 98 14.57 -17.47 -19.07
CA VAL A 98 14.13 -16.82 -20.31
C VAL A 98 13.16 -15.66 -20.02
N PHE A 99 12.25 -15.86 -19.05
CA PHE A 99 11.27 -14.87 -18.63
C PHE A 99 11.65 -14.09 -17.35
N ASN A 100 12.91 -14.20 -16.90
CA ASN A 100 13.44 -13.57 -15.68
C ASN A 100 12.75 -14.03 -14.38
N GLY A 101 12.18 -15.23 -14.37
CA GLY A 101 11.53 -15.85 -13.20
C GLY A 101 10.35 -15.08 -12.61
N PHE A 102 9.78 -15.63 -11.54
CA PHE A 102 8.70 -15.00 -10.79
C PHE A 102 9.28 -13.95 -9.85
N GLN A 103 8.93 -12.68 -10.09
CA GLN A 103 9.31 -11.57 -9.22
C GLN A 103 8.11 -11.10 -8.43
N ASN A 104 8.39 -10.55 -7.25
CA ASN A 104 7.41 -9.93 -6.38
C ASN A 104 7.62 -8.43 -6.35
N VAL A 105 6.53 -7.68 -6.25
CA VAL A 105 6.58 -6.30 -5.81
C VAL A 105 6.88 -6.27 -4.30
N SER A 106 7.88 -5.48 -3.91
CA SER A 106 8.19 -5.24 -2.51
C SER A 106 7.43 -4.00 -2.06
N PHE A 107 6.46 -4.18 -1.17
CA PHE A 107 5.78 -3.08 -0.50
C PHE A 107 6.45 -2.79 0.83
N SER A 108 6.62 -1.50 1.14
CA SER A 108 6.91 -1.04 2.49
C SER A 108 5.61 -0.75 3.22
N ASP A 109 5.54 -1.16 4.48
CA ASP A 109 4.44 -0.90 5.42
C ASP A 109 4.94 -0.28 6.74
N ALA A 110 6.22 0.09 6.82
CA ALA A 110 6.83 0.56 8.06
C ALA A 110 6.19 1.85 8.58
N SER A 111 5.91 2.81 7.70
CA SER A 111 5.28 4.08 8.07
C SER A 111 3.83 3.88 8.47
N TRP A 112 3.12 3.01 7.74
CA TRP A 112 1.75 2.61 8.07
C TRP A 112 1.66 1.95 9.45
N ASN A 113 2.47 0.92 9.70
CA ASN A 113 2.48 0.19 10.97
C ASN A 113 2.78 1.15 12.14
N ARG A 114 3.74 2.08 11.98
CA ARG A 114 4.02 3.10 13.00
C ARG A 114 2.81 3.99 13.30
N ILE A 115 2.03 4.36 12.29
CA ILE A 115 0.82 5.17 12.47
C ILE A 115 -0.27 4.37 13.18
N CYS A 116 -0.45 3.09 12.81
CA CYS A 116 -1.41 2.20 13.46
C CYS A 116 -1.06 1.90 14.93
N ASP A 117 0.23 1.71 15.23
CA ASP A 117 0.71 1.36 16.57
C ASP A 117 0.80 2.57 17.52
N SER A 118 0.57 3.78 17.01
CA SER A 118 0.68 5.02 17.78
C SER A 118 -0.61 5.81 17.83
N LYS A 119 -0.69 6.76 18.78
CA LYS A 119 -1.83 7.69 18.88
C LYS A 119 -1.91 8.66 17.70
N ILE A 120 -0.87 8.74 16.87
CA ILE A 120 -0.78 9.64 15.72
C ILE A 120 -1.89 9.35 14.71
N GLY A 121 -2.29 8.09 14.52
CA GLY A 121 -3.40 7.74 13.63
C GLY A 121 -4.71 8.46 13.97
N ASN A 122 -4.96 8.71 15.27
CA ASN A 122 -6.16 9.41 15.74
C ASN A 122 -6.14 10.92 15.45
N LEU A 123 -4.97 11.48 15.15
CA LEU A 123 -4.78 12.90 14.84
C LEU A 123 -4.88 13.18 13.33
N MET A 124 -4.95 12.13 12.50
CA MET A 124 -5.07 12.25 11.05
C MET A 124 -6.53 12.26 10.59
N PRO A 125 -6.84 12.87 9.43
CA PRO A 125 -8.20 12.83 8.87
C PRO A 125 -8.66 11.39 8.63
N VAL A 126 -9.83 11.03 9.17
CA VAL A 126 -10.40 9.67 9.09
C VAL A 126 -10.45 9.16 7.64
N VAL A 127 -10.93 10.00 6.72
CA VAL A 127 -11.03 9.64 5.29
C VAL A 127 -9.67 9.27 4.69
N TYR A 128 -8.60 9.98 5.07
CA TYR A 128 -7.25 9.69 4.59
C TYR A 128 -6.74 8.33 5.14
N ILE A 129 -7.01 8.06 6.42
CA ILE A 129 -6.66 6.78 7.06
C ILE A 129 -7.44 5.61 6.46
N GLU A 130 -8.73 5.76 6.20
CA GLU A 130 -9.58 4.75 5.56
C GLU A 130 -9.08 4.42 4.15
N ASP A 131 -8.81 5.45 3.34
CA ASP A 131 -8.27 5.29 1.99
C ASP A 131 -6.90 4.58 2.02
N ALA A 132 -6.02 4.96 2.97
CA ALA A 132 -4.70 4.36 3.10
C ALA A 132 -4.80 2.90 3.55
N HIS A 133 -5.64 2.61 4.54
CA HIS A 133 -5.89 1.26 5.04
C HIS A 133 -6.35 0.31 3.92
N ALA A 134 -7.17 0.78 3.00
CA ALA A 134 -7.56 -0.01 1.82
C ALA A 134 -6.33 -0.41 1.00
N LEU A 135 -5.42 0.52 0.69
CA LEU A 135 -4.17 0.21 -0.03
C LEU A 135 -3.33 -0.83 0.70
N TYR A 136 -3.13 -0.69 2.02
CA TYR A 136 -2.28 -1.58 2.80
C TYR A 136 -2.88 -2.98 2.98
N ASN A 137 -4.21 -3.10 3.14
CA ASN A 137 -4.87 -4.41 3.15
C ASN A 137 -4.68 -5.15 1.82
N PHE A 138 -4.80 -4.44 0.71
CA PHE A 138 -4.55 -5.02 -0.61
C PHE A 138 -3.07 -5.38 -0.82
N ASN A 139 -2.12 -4.56 -0.37
CA ASN A 139 -0.68 -4.90 -0.40
C ASN A 139 -0.41 -6.22 0.34
N LYS A 140 -0.98 -6.39 1.53
CA LYS A 140 -0.85 -7.62 2.33
C LYS A 140 -1.42 -8.84 1.61
N HIS A 141 -2.58 -8.70 0.97
CA HIS A 141 -3.19 -9.76 0.19
C HIS A 141 -2.28 -10.20 -0.97
N LEU A 142 -1.74 -9.24 -1.72
CA LEU A 142 -0.80 -9.50 -2.81
C LEU A 142 0.47 -10.20 -2.34
N MET A 143 1.11 -9.71 -1.26
CA MET A 143 2.33 -10.32 -0.75
C MET A 143 2.10 -11.76 -0.30
N THR A 144 0.99 -12.00 0.42
CA THR A 144 0.63 -13.34 0.88
C THR A 144 0.43 -14.29 -0.30
N HIS A 145 -0.33 -13.86 -1.31
CA HIS A 145 -0.59 -14.69 -2.49
C HIS A 145 0.67 -14.93 -3.31
N ASN A 146 1.49 -13.90 -3.50
CA ASN A 146 2.76 -14.02 -4.23
C ASN A 146 3.71 -15.02 -3.57
N ASN A 147 3.80 -15.01 -2.24
CA ASN A 147 4.64 -15.98 -1.51
C ASN A 147 4.14 -17.42 -1.72
N GLN A 148 2.83 -17.66 -1.57
CA GLN A 148 2.23 -18.98 -1.79
C GLN A 148 2.47 -19.51 -3.21
N ILE A 149 2.39 -18.64 -4.21
CA ILE A 149 2.60 -19.07 -5.60
C ILE A 149 4.07 -19.27 -5.91
N ILE A 150 4.99 -18.44 -5.39
CA ILE A 150 6.42 -18.70 -5.54
C ILE A 150 6.78 -20.06 -4.96
N GLU A 151 6.29 -20.40 -3.76
CA GLU A 151 6.50 -21.73 -3.18
C GLU A 151 6.00 -22.85 -4.10
N LEU A 152 4.81 -22.69 -4.70
CA LEU A 152 4.28 -23.63 -5.68
C LEU A 152 5.14 -23.71 -6.95
N MET A 153 5.58 -22.56 -7.47
CA MET A 153 6.33 -22.45 -8.72
C MET A 153 7.77 -22.94 -8.61
N TYR A 154 8.34 -23.00 -7.41
CA TYR A 154 9.66 -23.58 -7.16
C TYR A 154 9.57 -24.93 -6.42
N SER A 155 8.39 -25.55 -6.37
CA SER A 155 8.21 -26.88 -5.81
C SER A 155 8.71 -27.99 -6.75
N ASP A 156 8.97 -29.17 -6.18
CA ASP A 156 9.43 -30.39 -6.89
C ASP A 156 8.56 -30.78 -8.10
N LEU A 157 7.29 -30.34 -8.11
CA LEU A 157 6.34 -30.55 -9.21
C LEU A 157 6.83 -30.00 -10.56
N ASN A 158 7.66 -28.95 -10.53
CA ASN A 158 8.21 -28.29 -11.73
C ASN A 158 9.57 -28.86 -12.16
N PHE A 159 10.10 -29.85 -11.44
CA PHE A 159 11.36 -30.54 -11.75
C PHE A 159 11.16 -31.86 -12.51
N ASP A 160 9.92 -32.27 -12.77
CA ASP A 160 9.56 -33.43 -13.60
C ASP A 160 9.35 -33.00 -15.06
N SER A 161 10.22 -33.46 -15.97
CA SER A 161 10.12 -33.15 -17.41
C SER A 161 8.82 -33.65 -18.04
N LYS A 162 8.18 -34.69 -17.48
CA LYS A 162 6.86 -35.17 -17.94
C LYS A 162 5.74 -34.19 -17.60
N LYS A 163 5.93 -33.33 -16.60
CA LYS A 163 4.95 -32.33 -16.14
C LYS A 163 5.27 -30.91 -16.61
N SER A 164 6.32 -30.71 -17.41
CA SER A 164 6.79 -29.40 -17.87
C SER A 164 5.69 -28.53 -18.50
N LYS A 165 4.84 -29.12 -19.35
CA LYS A 165 3.69 -28.41 -19.96
C LYS A 165 2.62 -27.99 -18.95
N ILE A 166 2.38 -28.80 -17.91
CA ILE A 166 1.44 -28.47 -16.84
C ILE A 166 2.00 -27.33 -16.00
N ALA A 167 3.29 -27.42 -15.64
CA ALA A 167 4.01 -26.37 -14.92
C ALA A 167 4.00 -25.03 -15.66
N TYR A 168 4.25 -25.05 -16.97
CA TYR A 168 4.13 -23.87 -17.83
C TYR A 168 2.73 -23.25 -17.79
N ASN A 169 1.67 -24.05 -17.94
CA ASN A 169 0.30 -23.53 -17.92
C ASN A 169 -0.06 -22.88 -16.56
N ILE A 170 0.41 -23.48 -15.45
CA ILE A 170 0.21 -22.91 -14.10
C ILE A 170 0.99 -21.59 -13.96
N ALA A 171 2.24 -21.56 -14.42
CA ALA A 171 3.06 -20.37 -14.46
C ALA A 171 2.41 -19.22 -15.25
N GLU A 172 1.89 -19.53 -16.44
CA GLU A 172 1.29 -18.55 -17.35
C GLU A 172 0.03 -17.96 -16.72
N LEU A 173 -0.82 -18.82 -16.15
CA LEU A 173 -2.01 -18.41 -15.41
C LEU A 173 -1.66 -17.46 -14.26
N TYR A 174 -0.57 -17.74 -13.55
CA TYR A 174 -0.12 -16.89 -12.46
C TYR A 174 0.37 -15.53 -12.96
N VAL A 175 1.23 -15.48 -13.97
CA VAL A 175 1.73 -14.21 -14.53
C VAL A 175 0.57 -13.38 -15.09
N TRP A 176 -0.42 -14.03 -15.72
CA TRP A 176 -1.65 -13.38 -16.14
C TRP A 176 -2.43 -12.79 -14.97
N GLN A 177 -2.49 -13.51 -13.85
CA GLN A 177 -3.17 -13.04 -12.64
C GLN A 177 -2.41 -11.88 -11.98
N GLN A 178 -1.07 -11.92 -11.94
CA GLN A 178 -0.23 -10.80 -11.54
C GLN A 178 -0.49 -9.56 -12.41
N ALA A 179 -0.67 -9.72 -13.73
CA ALA A 179 -0.95 -8.62 -14.64
C ALA A 179 -2.32 -7.99 -14.36
N SER A 180 -3.33 -8.83 -14.12
CA SER A 180 -4.68 -8.35 -13.79
C SER A 180 -4.69 -7.59 -12.47
N TRP A 181 -4.10 -8.15 -11.42
CA TRP A 181 -4.00 -7.47 -10.12
C TRP A 181 -3.16 -6.22 -10.18
N GLY A 182 -1.97 -6.27 -10.78
CA GLY A 182 -1.09 -5.11 -10.93
C GLY A 182 -1.85 -3.93 -11.54
N ASN A 183 -2.66 -4.17 -12.57
CA ASN A 183 -3.49 -3.13 -13.16
C ASN A 183 -4.56 -2.56 -12.23
N ILE A 184 -5.29 -3.41 -11.50
CA ILE A 184 -6.29 -2.95 -10.51
C ILE A 184 -5.62 -2.07 -9.46
N HIS A 185 -4.50 -2.56 -8.91
CA HIS A 185 -3.80 -1.85 -7.84
C HIS A 185 -3.20 -0.53 -8.30
N VAL A 186 -2.65 -0.45 -9.52
CA VAL A 186 -2.16 0.83 -10.02
C VAL A 186 -3.29 1.85 -10.08
N VAL A 187 -4.53 1.44 -10.40
CA VAL A 187 -5.69 2.34 -10.35
C VAL A 187 -6.00 2.78 -8.94
N ASP A 188 -6.02 1.86 -7.97
CA ASP A 188 -6.33 2.20 -6.58
C ASP A 188 -5.34 3.26 -6.04
N TYR A 189 -4.05 3.08 -6.31
CA TYR A 189 -3.03 4.08 -5.97
C TYR A 189 -3.20 5.38 -6.76
N THR A 190 -3.54 5.31 -8.05
CA THR A 190 -3.77 6.52 -8.86
C THR A 190 -4.93 7.34 -8.30
N LYS A 191 -6.06 6.68 -7.96
CA LYS A 191 -7.23 7.31 -7.36
C LYS A 191 -6.92 7.90 -5.98
N PHE A 192 -6.16 7.19 -5.16
CA PHE A 192 -5.69 7.71 -3.88
C PHE A 192 -4.89 9.00 -4.07
N ILE A 193 -3.89 8.99 -4.95
CA ILE A 193 -3.04 10.14 -5.23
C ILE A 193 -3.86 11.28 -5.86
N GLN A 194 -4.82 10.99 -6.74
CA GLN A 194 -5.73 11.99 -7.32
C GLN A 194 -6.59 12.67 -6.23
N LYS A 195 -7.18 11.89 -5.33
CA LYS A 195 -8.00 12.42 -4.22
C LYS A 195 -7.19 13.26 -3.24
N HIS A 196 -5.91 12.90 -3.04
CA HIS A 196 -5.00 13.54 -2.09
C HIS A 196 -3.87 14.34 -2.77
N LYS A 197 -4.10 14.83 -4.00
CA LYS A 197 -3.07 15.33 -4.93
C LYS A 197 -2.11 16.33 -4.32
N THR A 198 -2.60 17.28 -3.55
CA THR A 198 -1.80 18.33 -2.88
C THR A 198 -0.71 17.74 -1.98
N ASN A 199 -0.94 16.57 -1.38
CA ASN A 199 0.05 15.90 -0.55
C ASN A 199 1.19 15.24 -1.35
N PHE A 200 1.03 15.07 -2.68
CA PHE A 200 1.94 14.34 -3.55
C PHE A 200 2.59 15.21 -4.64
N GLU A 201 2.21 16.48 -4.79
CA GLU A 201 2.70 17.36 -5.87
C GLU A 201 4.23 17.40 -5.97
N THR A 202 4.92 17.59 -4.86
CA THR A 202 6.39 17.62 -4.83
C THR A 202 7.00 16.27 -5.20
N LEU A 203 6.40 15.15 -4.75
CA LEU A 203 6.89 13.81 -5.05
C LEU A 203 6.70 13.47 -6.54
N LEU A 204 5.55 13.86 -7.11
CA LEU A 204 5.29 13.73 -8.54
C LEU A 204 6.30 14.55 -9.35
N GLN A 205 6.57 15.81 -8.98
CA GLN A 205 7.56 16.63 -9.68
C GLN A 205 8.98 16.05 -9.66
N GLN A 206 9.34 15.27 -8.63
CA GLN A 206 10.65 14.65 -8.49
C GLN A 206 10.84 13.40 -9.37
N ASP A 207 9.77 12.74 -9.82
CA ASP A 207 9.84 11.53 -10.64
C ASP A 207 9.06 11.70 -11.96
N SER A 208 9.77 12.10 -13.01
CA SER A 208 9.18 12.41 -14.32
C SER A 208 8.41 11.23 -14.95
N THR A 209 8.84 10.00 -14.69
CA THR A 209 8.21 8.80 -15.26
C THR A 209 6.87 8.52 -14.57
N THR A 210 6.87 8.54 -13.24
CA THR A 210 5.67 8.35 -12.43
C THR A 210 4.69 9.49 -12.65
N ASN A 211 5.18 10.73 -12.79
CA ASN A 211 4.37 11.90 -13.09
C ASN A 211 3.72 11.84 -14.47
N ALA A 212 4.46 11.41 -15.51
CA ALA A 212 3.90 11.24 -16.84
C ALA A 212 2.80 10.18 -16.85
N TYR A 213 3.02 9.06 -16.14
CA TYR A 213 1.99 8.05 -15.95
C TYR A 213 0.76 8.64 -15.23
N PHE A 214 0.95 9.29 -14.09
CA PHE A 214 -0.13 9.90 -13.31
C PHE A 214 -0.91 10.93 -14.13
N THR A 215 -0.24 11.85 -14.81
CA THR A 215 -0.87 12.91 -15.61
C THR A 215 -1.70 12.33 -16.75
N SER A 216 -1.27 11.21 -17.36
CA SER A 216 -2.07 10.50 -18.38
C SER A 216 -3.38 9.91 -17.84
N LYS A 217 -3.54 9.84 -16.51
CA LYS A 217 -4.65 9.19 -15.80
C LYS A 217 -5.46 10.11 -14.89
N ASP A 218 -4.88 11.23 -14.46
CA ASP A 218 -5.47 12.21 -13.52
C ASP A 218 -6.76 12.85 -14.05
N ILE A 219 -6.96 12.84 -15.37
CA ILE A 219 -8.15 13.40 -16.03
C ILE A 219 -9.29 12.39 -16.20
N LEU A 220 -9.08 11.12 -15.83
CA LEU A 220 -10.05 10.07 -16.13
C LEU A 220 -11.22 10.10 -15.14
N THR A 221 -12.43 10.04 -15.69
CA THR A 221 -13.66 9.80 -14.92
C THR A 221 -13.78 8.33 -14.52
N GLU A 222 -14.69 8.00 -13.59
CA GLU A 222 -14.96 6.61 -13.18
C GLU A 222 -15.37 5.71 -14.36
N GLU A 223 -16.15 6.25 -15.31
CA GLU A 223 -16.53 5.53 -16.52
C GLU A 223 -15.30 5.27 -17.42
N GLN A 224 -14.43 6.26 -17.59
CA GLN A 224 -13.21 6.13 -18.38
C GLN A 224 -12.22 5.14 -17.72
N TRP A 225 -12.11 5.17 -16.39
CA TRP A 225 -11.36 4.16 -15.63
C TRP A 225 -11.88 2.75 -15.88
N THR A 226 -13.20 2.58 -15.82
CA THR A 226 -13.85 1.29 -16.08
C THR A 226 -13.59 0.81 -17.52
N GLN A 227 -13.66 1.71 -18.49
CA GLN A 227 -13.36 1.40 -19.90
C GLN A 227 -11.88 1.04 -20.09
N GLU A 228 -10.95 1.78 -19.49
CA GLU A 228 -9.52 1.48 -19.57
C GLU A 228 -9.21 0.13 -18.94
N GLN A 229 -9.75 -0.15 -17.75
CA GLN A 229 -9.57 -1.45 -17.08
C GLN A 229 -10.12 -2.59 -17.93
N ARG A 230 -11.30 -2.42 -18.56
CA ARG A 230 -11.83 -3.40 -19.52
C ARG A 230 -10.92 -3.56 -20.73
N GLY A 231 -10.36 -2.46 -21.25
CA GLY A 231 -9.42 -2.47 -22.37
C GLY A 231 -8.13 -3.23 -22.04
N LYS A 232 -7.51 -2.91 -20.90
CA LYS A 232 -6.33 -3.61 -20.37
C LYS A 232 -6.62 -5.08 -20.08
N GLN A 233 -7.77 -5.40 -19.50
CA GLN A 233 -8.16 -6.78 -19.27
C GLN A 233 -8.39 -7.54 -20.58
N ARG A 234 -8.97 -6.90 -21.62
CA ARG A 234 -9.09 -7.50 -22.96
C ARG A 234 -7.73 -7.72 -23.62
N TYR A 235 -6.81 -6.76 -23.49
CA TYR A 235 -5.44 -6.88 -23.97
C TYR A 235 -4.72 -8.04 -23.28
N ILE A 236 -4.76 -8.09 -21.94
CA ILE A 236 -4.22 -9.21 -21.16
C ILE A 236 -4.90 -10.54 -21.51
N ASN A 237 -6.20 -10.54 -21.78
CA ASN A 237 -6.94 -11.72 -22.23
C ASN A 237 -6.63 -12.13 -23.67
N SER A 238 -6.09 -11.22 -24.50
CA SER A 238 -5.72 -11.55 -25.87
C SER A 238 -4.55 -12.54 -25.89
N PHE A 239 -3.68 -12.46 -24.89
CA PHE A 239 -2.60 -13.42 -24.69
C PHE A 239 -3.08 -14.79 -24.21
N LYS A 240 -4.28 -14.85 -23.61
CA LYS A 240 -4.92 -16.09 -23.14
C LYS A 240 -5.48 -16.99 -24.25
N LYS A 241 -5.28 -16.65 -25.54
CA LYS A 241 -5.83 -17.42 -26.67
C LYS A 241 -5.07 -18.74 -26.90
N ASN A 242 -5.09 -19.61 -25.88
CA ASN A 242 -4.76 -21.02 -25.99
C ASN A 242 -6.06 -21.84 -25.83
N PRO A 243 -6.58 -22.49 -26.90
CA PRO A 243 -7.82 -23.27 -26.84
C PRO A 243 -7.79 -24.39 -25.76
N LYS A 244 -6.62 -24.88 -25.37
CA LYS A 244 -6.46 -25.92 -24.32
C LYS A 244 -6.71 -25.39 -22.90
N LEU A 245 -6.52 -24.09 -22.65
CA LEU A 245 -6.69 -23.49 -21.33
C LEU A 245 -8.18 -23.43 -20.91
N LYS A 246 -9.08 -23.22 -21.89
CA LYS A 246 -10.53 -23.28 -21.66
C LYS A 246 -10.98 -24.69 -21.27
N GLU A 247 -10.36 -25.72 -21.85
CA GLU A 247 -10.65 -27.12 -21.57
C GLU A 247 -10.16 -27.55 -20.17
N ILE A 248 -9.01 -27.02 -19.72
CA ILE A 248 -8.50 -27.29 -18.37
C ILE A 248 -9.33 -26.54 -17.32
N LEU A 249 -9.69 -25.27 -17.57
CA LEU A 249 -10.54 -24.49 -16.66
C LEU A 249 -11.96 -25.07 -16.54
N SER A 250 -12.52 -25.65 -17.62
CA SER A 250 -13.80 -26.35 -17.56
C SER A 250 -13.69 -27.65 -16.76
N LYS A 251 -12.60 -28.42 -16.92
CA LYS A 251 -12.32 -29.61 -16.12
C LYS A 251 -12.16 -29.30 -14.62
N ILE A 252 -11.50 -28.21 -14.26
CA ILE A 252 -11.33 -27.77 -12.86
C ILE A 252 -12.65 -27.26 -12.24
N LYS A 253 -13.50 -26.58 -13.02
CA LYS A 253 -14.84 -26.20 -12.53
C LYS A 253 -15.74 -27.42 -12.32
N ALA A 254 -15.66 -28.42 -13.20
CA ALA A 254 -16.42 -29.65 -13.10
C ALA A 254 -15.97 -30.56 -11.92
N SER A 255 -14.73 -30.44 -11.46
CA SER A 255 -14.22 -31.20 -10.31
C SER A 255 -14.55 -30.58 -8.94
N LYS A 256 -15.19 -29.39 -8.92
CA LYS A 256 -15.61 -28.68 -7.69
C LYS A 256 -17.14 -28.68 -7.47
N SER A 257 -17.88 -29.32 -8.37
CA SER A 257 -19.32 -29.62 -8.29
C SER A 257 -19.50 -31.11 -8.06
#